data_AF-A0A957DEF1-F1
#
_entry.id   AF-A0A957DEF1-F1
#
_cell.length_a   1.000
_cell.length_b   1.000
_cell.length_c   1.000
_cell.angle_alpha   90.00
_cell.angle_beta   90.00
_cell.angle_gamma   90.00
#
_symmetry.space_group_name_H-M   'P 1'
#
loop_
_entity.id
_entity.type
_entity.pdbx_description
1 polymer ?
#
loop_
_entity_poly.entity_id
_entity_poly.type
_entity_poly.pdbx_seq_one_letter_code
_entity_poly.pdbx_strand_id
1 'polypeptide(L)'
;QYGLLWGSVLSVNARPSALSDMQTTLGSDSYAQSLASSGNLIEVRIHLLQDPETVSGYKWTSTIGPPITLQRGTICTGLVLIDQRHPIELVFSNIRDLFSD
;
A
#
# COMPACT_ATOMS: atom_id res chain seq x y z
N GLN A 1 17.55 -9.87 -0.41
CA GLN A 1 16.29 -9.15 -0.76
C GLN A 1 15.81 -8.42 0.50
N TYR A 2 15.38 -7.17 0.40
CA TYR A 2 15.09 -6.30 1.57
C TYR A 2 13.62 -6.31 2.03
N GLY A 3 12.78 -7.15 1.43
CA GLY A 3 11.37 -7.27 1.81
C GLY A 3 10.48 -6.15 1.26
N LEU A 4 9.32 -5.98 1.90
CA LEU A 4 8.30 -4.98 1.58
C LEU A 4 8.21 -3.97 2.73
N LEU A 5 7.75 -2.76 2.42
CA LEU A 5 7.37 -1.78 3.44
C LEU A 5 6.04 -2.19 4.07
N TRP A 6 5.94 -2.07 5.40
CA TRP A 6 4.66 -2.19 6.09
C TRP A 6 3.92 -0.86 6.05
N GLY A 7 2.61 -0.93 5.78
CA GLY A 7 1.75 0.23 5.83
C GLY A 7 0.29 -0.14 6.09
N SER A 8 -0.48 0.84 6.55
CA SER A 8 -1.93 0.75 6.72
C SER A 8 -2.62 1.59 5.66
N VAL A 9 -3.64 1.02 5.01
CA VAL A 9 -4.48 1.77 4.06
C VAL A 9 -5.27 2.83 4.83
N LEU A 10 -5.06 4.09 4.47
CA LEU A 10 -5.80 5.24 5.04
C LEU A 10 -7.11 5.46 4.30
N SER A 11 -7.07 5.39 2.96
CA SER A 11 -8.24 5.62 2.13
C SER A 11 -8.10 4.93 0.78
N VAL A 12 -9.24 4.50 0.24
CA VAL A 12 -9.38 4.01 -1.13
C VAL A 12 -10.44 4.88 -1.79
N ASN A 13 -10.12 5.45 -2.95
CA ASN A 13 -11.11 6.26 -3.67
C ASN A 13 -12.18 5.36 -4.30
N ALA A 14 -13.43 5.82 -4.32
CA ALA A 14 -14.55 5.07 -4.88
C ALA A 14 -14.65 5.18 -6.41
N ARG A 15 -13.92 6.13 -7.01
CA ARG A 15 -13.92 6.40 -8.45
C ARG A 15 -12.50 6.41 -9.00
N PRO A 16 -12.32 6.12 -10.30
CA PRO A 16 -11.04 6.31 -10.97
C PRO A 16 -10.54 7.74 -10.81
N SER A 17 -9.24 7.89 -10.60
CA SER A 17 -8.58 9.18 -10.44
C SER A 17 -8.51 9.93 -11.77
N ALA A 18 -8.83 11.22 -11.75
CA ALA A 18 -8.65 12.10 -12.90
C ALA A 18 -7.17 12.47 -13.08
N LEU A 19 -6.76 12.77 -14.32
CA LEU A 19 -5.37 13.17 -14.62
C LEU A 19 -4.95 14.41 -13.81
N SER A 20 -5.84 15.39 -13.65
CA SER A 20 -5.60 16.60 -12.86
C SER A 20 -5.29 16.31 -11.39
N ASP A 21 -5.95 15.30 -10.81
CA ASP A 21 -5.75 14.91 -9.42
C ASP A 21 -4.39 14.22 -9.24
N MET A 22 -4.00 13.39 -10.23
CA MET A 22 -2.67 12.77 -10.28
C MET A 22 -1.56 13.81 -10.42
N GLN A 23 -1.72 14.80 -11.32
CA GLN A 23 -0.75 15.89 -11.50
C GLN A 23 -0.53 16.67 -10.20
N THR A 24 -1.61 17.00 -9.50
CA THR A 24 -1.57 17.71 -8.22
C THR A 24 -0.86 16.88 -7.14
N THR A 25 -1.14 15.58 -7.07
CA THR A 25 -0.60 14.70 -6.03
C THR A 25 0.86 14.30 -6.29
N LEU A 26 1.21 14.00 -7.54
CA LEU A 26 2.56 13.54 -7.93
C LEU A 26 3.53 14.71 -8.17
N GLY A 27 3.01 15.91 -8.47
CA GLY A 27 3.82 17.09 -8.75
C GLY A 27 4.59 17.04 -10.07
N SER A 28 4.23 16.13 -10.98
CA SER A 28 4.89 15.97 -12.28
C SER A 28 3.93 15.48 -13.36
N ASP A 29 3.82 16.26 -14.43
CA ASP A 29 2.94 16.00 -15.56
C ASP A 29 3.32 14.74 -16.33
N SER A 30 4.61 14.52 -16.58
CA SER A 30 5.09 13.35 -17.32
C SER A 30 4.82 12.04 -16.59
N TYR A 31 4.96 12.02 -15.26
CA TYR A 31 4.63 10.84 -14.46
C TYR A 31 3.13 10.60 -14.35
N ALA A 32 2.33 11.65 -14.16
CA ALA A 32 0.87 11.54 -14.17
C ALA A 32 0.36 10.99 -15.50
N GLN A 33 0.91 11.47 -16.63
CA GLN A 33 0.56 10.99 -17.96
C GLN A 33 0.96 9.52 -18.17
N SER A 34 2.15 9.12 -17.68
CA SER A 34 2.62 7.74 -17.77
C SER A 34 1.81 6.76 -16.92
N LEU A 35 1.23 7.22 -15.81
CA LEU A 35 0.34 6.40 -14.99
C LEU A 35 -1.05 6.33 -15.62
N ALA A 36 -1.61 7.46 -16.06
CA ALA A 36 -2.92 7.51 -16.70
C ALA A 36 -3.00 6.68 -18.00
N SER A 37 -1.89 6.52 -18.72
CA SER A 37 -1.85 5.69 -19.93
C SER A 37 -2.05 4.19 -19.66
N SER A 38 -1.89 3.75 -18.41
CA SER A 38 -2.13 2.36 -18.00
C SER A 38 -3.62 2.03 -17.78
N GLY A 39 -4.51 3.04 -17.90
CA GLY A 39 -5.96 2.88 -17.83
C GLY A 39 -6.60 3.58 -16.63
N ASN A 40 -7.79 3.12 -16.24
CA ASN A 40 -8.53 3.66 -15.11
C ASN A 40 -7.89 3.21 -13.79
N LEU A 41 -7.17 4.11 -13.13
CA LEU A 41 -6.51 3.86 -11.85
C LEU A 41 -7.34 4.37 -10.68
N ILE A 42 -7.38 3.62 -9.58
CA ILE A 42 -7.98 4.05 -8.31
C ILE A 42 -6.89 4.51 -7.37
N GLU A 43 -7.03 5.69 -6.77
CA GLU A 43 -6.11 6.16 -5.74
C GLU A 43 -6.28 5.36 -4.44
N VAL A 44 -5.15 4.87 -3.91
CA VAL A 44 -5.04 4.30 -2.58
C VAL A 44 -4.00 5.09 -1.81
N ARG A 45 -4.36 5.63 -0.64
CA ARG A 45 -3.42 6.31 0.27
C ARG A 45 -3.04 5.36 1.38
N ILE A 46 -1.74 5.22 1.59
CA ILE A 46 -1.16 4.29 2.57
C ILE A 46 -0.30 5.10 3.53
N HIS A 47 -0.48 4.87 4.82
CA HIS A 47 0.45 5.33 5.85
C HIS A 47 1.52 4.27 6.04
N LEU A 48 2.76 4.59 5.68
CA LEU A 48 3.90 3.71 5.94
C LEU A 48 4.22 3.73 7.43
N LEU A 49 4.38 2.55 8.02
CA LEU A 49 4.75 2.43 9.43
C LEU A 49 6.20 2.86 9.61
N GLN A 50 6.48 3.64 10.64
CA GLN A 50 7.83 4.10 10.97
C GLN A 50 8.56 3.08 11.84
N ASP A 51 9.88 3.00 11.66
CA ASP A 51 10.77 2.22 12.51
C ASP A 51 12.11 2.96 12.66
N PRO A 52 12.38 3.56 13.83
CA PRO A 52 13.60 4.35 14.06
C PRO A 52 14.87 3.50 14.09
N GLU A 53 14.76 2.17 14.23
CA GLU A 53 15.90 1.26 14.23
C GLU A 53 16.42 0.98 12.81
N THR A 54 15.64 1.33 11.78
CA THR A 54 16.04 1.14 10.38
C THR A 54 16.66 2.39 9.80
N VAL A 55 17.66 2.22 8.92
CA VAL A 55 18.31 3.35 8.20
C VAL A 55 17.30 4.16 7.38
N SER A 56 16.27 3.48 6.83
CA SER A 56 15.22 4.14 6.06
C SER A 56 14.23 4.95 6.91
N GLY A 57 14.15 4.69 8.22
CA GLY A 57 13.14 5.23 9.12
C GLY A 57 11.75 4.59 9.00
N TYR A 58 11.61 3.50 8.24
CA TYR A 58 10.35 2.81 7.98
C TYR A 58 10.43 1.33 8.33
N LYS A 59 9.29 0.75 8.72
CA LYS A 59 9.18 -0.65 9.05
C LYS A 59 9.16 -1.51 7.78
N TRP A 60 10.00 -2.54 7.76
CA TRP A 60 10.07 -3.50 6.67
C TRP A 60 9.62 -4.89 7.12
N THR A 61 9.26 -5.75 6.17
CA THR A 61 9.08 -7.18 6.45
C THR A 61 10.41 -7.87 6.76
N SER A 62 11.53 -7.29 6.35
CA SER A 62 12.86 -7.70 6.81
C SER A 62 13.28 -6.89 8.04
N THR A 63 14.14 -7.46 8.89
CA THR A 63 14.51 -6.86 10.18
C THR A 63 15.23 -5.51 10.04
N ILE A 64 16.03 -5.32 8.98
CA ILE A 64 16.91 -4.14 8.82
C ILE A 64 16.38 -3.20 7.72
N GLY A 65 15.67 -3.74 6.73
CA GLY A 65 15.35 -3.00 5.51
C GLY A 65 16.61 -2.68 4.67
N PRO A 66 16.43 -2.00 3.53
CA PRO A 66 17.54 -1.48 2.73
C PRO A 66 18.11 -0.20 3.34
N PRO A 67 19.42 0.07 3.17
CA PRO A 67 20.04 1.33 3.58
C PRO A 67 19.73 2.45 2.58
N ILE A 68 18.44 2.71 2.34
CA ILE A 68 17.95 3.73 1.41
C ILE A 68 17.09 4.75 2.15
N THR A 69 17.15 6.00 1.71
CA THR A 69 16.22 7.05 2.13
C THR A 69 15.11 7.17 1.11
N LEU A 70 13.85 7.03 1.53
CA LEU A 70 12.70 7.23 0.65
C LEU A 70 12.53 8.72 0.35
N GLN A 71 12.48 9.06 -0.94
CA GLN A 71 12.26 10.43 -1.40
C GLN A 71 10.84 10.58 -1.93
N ARG A 72 10.33 11.80 -1.97
CA ARG A 72 9.07 12.09 -2.65
C ARG A 72 9.22 11.73 -4.13
N GLY A 73 8.21 11.07 -4.69
CA GLY A 73 8.24 10.61 -6.09
C GLY A 73 9.03 9.31 -6.31
N THR A 74 9.53 8.64 -5.25
CA THR A 74 10.06 7.28 -5.40
C THR A 74 8.95 6.34 -5.91
N ILE A 75 9.20 5.72 -7.06
CA ILE A 75 8.28 4.74 -7.65
C ILE A 75 8.43 3.42 -6.90
N CYS A 76 7.30 2.84 -6.52
CA CYS A 76 7.25 1.54 -5.85
C CYS A 76 6.11 0.69 -6.41
N THR A 77 6.29 -0.63 -6.33
CA THR A 77 5.20 -1.58 -6.51
C THR A 77 4.65 -1.96 -5.14
N GLY A 78 3.33 -1.89 -4.98
CA GLY A 78 2.66 -2.22 -3.72
C GLY A 78 1.87 -3.52 -3.84
N LEU A 79 1.67 -4.17 -2.70
CA LEU A 79 0.74 -5.29 -2.53
C LEU A 79 -0.27 -4.87 -1.46
N VAL A 80 -1.56 -5.01 -1.74
CA VAL A 80 -2.64 -4.68 -0.82
C VAL A 80 -3.39 -5.96 -0.47
N LEU A 81 -3.47 -6.26 0.83
CA LEU A 81 -4.25 -7.38 1.34
C LEU A 81 -5.73 -6.96 1.37
N ILE A 82 -6.57 -7.66 0.60
CA ILE A 82 -8.02 -7.38 0.48
C ILE A 82 -8.89 -8.31 1.34
N ASP A 83 -8.34 -9.44 1.76
CA ASP A 83 -9.02 -10.44 2.59
C ASP A 83 -7.95 -11.17 3.43
N GLN A 84 -8.31 -11.49 4.67
CA GLN A 84 -7.50 -12.30 5.56
C GLN A 84 -8.41 -13.32 6.22
N ARG A 85 -8.11 -14.61 6.00
CA ARG A 85 -8.87 -15.73 6.55
C ARG A 85 -7.99 -16.55 7.48
N HIS A 86 -8.49 -16.87 8.67
CA HIS A 86 -7.78 -17.78 9.56
C HIS A 86 -7.88 -19.21 9.01
N PRO A 87 -6.79 -20.00 9.00
CA PRO A 87 -6.83 -21.38 8.50
C PRO A 87 -7.89 -22.27 9.17
N ILE A 88 -8.23 -22.01 10.43
CA ILE A 88 -9.28 -22.74 11.16
C ILE A 88 -10.67 -22.57 10.51
N GLU A 89 -10.93 -21.44 9.85
CA GLU A 89 -12.17 -21.18 9.12
C GLU A 89 -12.31 -22.10 7.89
N LEU A 90 -11.20 -22.64 7.37
CA LEU A 90 -11.23 -23.59 6.25
C LEU A 90 -11.67 -24.99 6.70
N VAL A 91 -11.34 -25.37 7.95
CA VAL A 91 -11.71 -26.67 8.53
C VAL A 91 -13.11 -26.61 9.11
N PHE A 92 -13.46 -25.50 9.76
CA PHE A 92 -14.75 -25.30 10.41
C PHE A 92 -15.44 -24.09 9.78
N SER A 93 -16.19 -24.35 8.70
CA SER A 93 -16.84 -23.31 7.89
C SER A 93 -17.85 -22.44 8.65
N ASN A 94 -18.31 -22.88 9.83
CA ASN A 94 -19.36 -22.23 10.61
C ASN A 94 -18.84 -21.52 11.88
N ILE A 95 -17.52 -21.39 12.06
CA ILE A 95 -16.96 -20.76 13.27
C ILE A 95 -17.25 -19.25 13.33
N ARG A 96 -17.46 -18.60 12.18
CA ARG A 96 -17.79 -17.16 12.10
C ARG A 96 -19.08 -16.81 12.84
N ASP A 97 -20.08 -17.67 12.80
CA ASP A 97 -21.39 -17.44 13.42
C ASP A 97 -21.34 -17.50 14.96
N LEU A 98 -20.29 -18.11 15.54
CA LEU A 98 -20.13 -18.27 17.00
C LEU A 98 -19.51 -17.04 17.68
N PHE A 99 -18.89 -16.15 16.92
CA PHE A 99 -18.21 -14.94 17.43
C PHE A 99 -18.83 -13.64 16.90
N SER A 100 -19.98 -13.74 16.23
CA SER A 100 -20.75 -12.61 15.71
C SER A 100 -21.85 -12.25 16.72
N ASP A 101 -21.51 -11.48 17.77
CA ASP A 101 -22.46 -10.77 18.64
C ASP A 101 -22.62 -9.30 18.20
#